data_AF-A0A822AEE1-F1
#
_entry.id   AF-A0A822AEE1-F1
#
_cell.length_a   1.000
_cell.length_b   1.000
_cell.length_c   1.000
_cell.angle_alpha   90.00
_cell.angle_beta   90.00
_cell.angle_gamma   90.00
#
_symmetry.space_group_name_H-M   'P 1'
#
loop_
_entity.id
_entity.type
_entity.pdbx_description
1 polymer ?
#
loop_
_entity_poly.entity_id
_entity_poly.type
_entity_poly.pdbx_seq_one_letter_code
_entity_poly.pdbx_strand_id
1 'polypeptide(L)'
;GNYILRETDKSGIFHIGTSVDYEKKAEAYRQKTGAYIELDSNPLWSVFDKVILLLNDLRSKKYILSWQLDKMMPKREKIQLAYLYFIPKPHKAGTPLRPIVSSMSMPTTGISKFLDKLIRPIFDKHARSTTIIDGVDLIHRLEAYTTNGYLKPKTYFCTFDITDLYTMLPQEESLDILIEFLVQHDYQKVQNIPIDIIRKLALIVIKENVFVYEKKFYRQVIGGA
;
A
#
# COMPACT_ATOMS: atom_id res chain seq x y z
N GLY A 1 -5.29 18.23 31.16
CA GLY A 1 -4.90 16.93 30.61
C GLY A 1 -4.37 17.11 29.21
N ASN A 2 -3.46 16.26 28.75
CA ASN A 2 -2.94 16.32 27.38
C ASN A 2 -3.94 15.68 26.42
N TYR A 3 -4.56 16.50 25.57
CA TYR A 3 -5.52 16.07 24.56
C TYR A 3 -4.84 15.94 23.19
N ILE A 4 -5.35 15.04 22.36
CA ILE A 4 -4.96 14.85 20.97
C ILE A 4 -6.14 15.22 20.08
N LEU A 5 -5.90 16.12 19.12
CA LEU A 5 -6.81 16.47 18.05
C LEU A 5 -6.34 15.77 16.76
N ARG A 6 -7.21 14.95 16.15
CA ARG A 6 -6.93 14.26 14.88
C ARG A 6 -8.11 14.36 13.94
N GLU A 7 -7.82 14.48 12.65
CA GLU A 7 -8.83 14.25 11.61
C GLU A 7 -9.28 12.78 11.64
N THR A 8 -10.57 12.57 11.38
CA THR A 8 -11.23 11.27 11.46
C THR A 8 -11.24 10.53 10.13
N ASP A 9 -11.30 9.21 10.22
CA ASP A 9 -11.51 8.35 9.06
C ASP A 9 -12.89 8.57 8.43
N LYS A 10 -12.91 8.86 7.11
CA LYS A 10 -14.08 9.00 6.22
C LYS A 10 -14.98 10.22 6.41
N SER A 11 -14.95 10.90 7.55
CA SER A 11 -15.89 11.98 7.86
C SER A 11 -15.32 13.39 7.73
N GLY A 12 -14.00 13.56 7.58
CA GLY A 12 -13.37 14.89 7.46
C GLY A 12 -13.57 15.80 8.68
N ILE A 13 -14.08 15.26 9.79
CA ILE A 13 -14.28 15.97 11.06
C ILE A 13 -13.11 15.68 12.00
N PHE A 14 -12.97 16.49 13.04
CA PHE A 14 -11.96 16.27 14.08
C PHE A 14 -12.51 15.43 15.23
N HIS A 15 -11.65 14.59 15.80
CA HIS A 15 -11.89 13.86 17.03
C HIS A 15 -10.91 14.35 18.10
N ILE A 16 -11.45 14.60 19.30
CA ILE A 16 -10.68 14.97 20.49
C ILE A 16 -10.68 13.76 21.42
N GLY A 17 -9.50 13.27 21.74
CA GLY A 17 -9.27 12.18 22.70
C GLY A 17 -8.17 12.55 23.69
N THR A 18 -7.99 11.73 24.73
CA THR A 18 -6.82 11.85 25.59
C THR A 18 -5.60 11.24 24.89
N SER A 19 -4.42 11.81 25.14
CA SER A 19 -3.13 11.23 24.69
C SER A 19 -2.97 9.78 25.16
N VAL A 20 -3.30 9.50 26.41
CA VAL A 20 -3.22 8.17 27.02
C VAL A 20 -4.09 7.13 26.28
N ASP A 21 -5.35 7.46 25.97
CA ASP A 21 -6.22 6.54 25.23
C ASP A 21 -5.71 6.30 23.80
N TYR A 22 -5.23 7.34 23.13
CA TYR A 22 -4.66 7.24 21.80
C TYR A 22 -3.42 6.35 21.76
N GLU A 23 -2.46 6.57 22.66
CA GLU A 23 -1.23 5.77 22.77
C GLU A 23 -1.56 4.31 23.09
N LYS A 24 -2.47 4.07 24.04
CA LYS A 24 -2.93 2.72 24.39
C LYS A 24 -3.54 2.00 23.20
N LYS A 25 -4.40 2.66 22.42
CA LYS A 25 -5.02 2.08 21.22
C LYS A 25 -4.00 1.84 20.11
N ALA A 26 -3.03 2.74 19.94
CA ALA A 26 -1.98 2.58 18.94
C ALA A 26 -1.07 1.40 19.26
N GLU A 27 -0.66 1.24 20.52
CA GLU A 27 0.13 0.09 20.98
C GLU A 27 -0.67 -1.22 20.86
N ALA A 28 -1.92 -1.23 21.33
CA ALA A 28 -2.78 -2.41 21.20
C ALA A 28 -2.95 -2.85 19.73
N TYR A 29 -3.04 -1.89 18.80
CA TYR A 29 -3.08 -2.18 17.37
C TYR A 29 -1.77 -2.82 16.88
N ARG A 30 -0.61 -2.27 17.25
CA ARG A 30 0.70 -2.81 16.84
C ARG A 30 0.92 -4.23 17.37
N GLN A 31 0.59 -4.46 18.64
CA GLN A 31 0.72 -5.79 19.26
C GLN A 31 -0.22 -6.80 18.62
N LYS A 32 -1.47 -6.40 18.33
CA LYS A 32 -2.47 -7.25 17.67
C LYS A 32 -1.99 -7.74 16.30
N THR A 33 -1.40 -6.85 15.49
CA THR A 33 -1.03 -7.19 14.11
C THR A 33 0.36 -7.81 14.01
N GLY A 34 1.28 -7.51 14.93
CA GLY A 34 2.67 -7.95 14.85
C GLY A 34 3.37 -7.49 13.56
N ALA A 35 2.82 -6.48 12.89
CA ALA A 35 3.22 -6.12 11.53
C ALA A 35 4.53 -5.32 11.47
N TYR A 36 5.03 -4.84 12.60
CA TYR A 36 6.15 -3.90 12.68
C TYR A 36 7.25 -4.41 13.61
N ILE A 37 8.49 -4.31 13.17
CA ILE A 37 9.68 -4.56 13.99
C ILE A 37 10.42 -3.24 14.23
N GLU A 38 10.88 -3.02 15.46
CA GLU A 38 11.74 -1.89 15.80
C GLU A 38 13.15 -2.10 15.21
N LEU A 39 13.79 -1.01 14.80
CA LEU A 39 15.15 -0.99 14.24
C LEU A 39 16.07 -0.19 15.15
N ASP A 40 17.31 -0.65 15.30
CA ASP A 40 18.30 -0.02 16.19
C ASP A 40 18.82 1.33 15.68
N SER A 41 18.63 1.64 14.40
CA SER A 41 19.20 2.83 13.76
C SER A 41 18.31 3.36 12.63
N ASN A 42 18.54 4.61 12.23
CA ASN A 42 17.83 5.24 11.12
C ASN A 42 18.12 4.51 9.80
N PRO A 43 17.12 3.87 9.15
CA PRO A 43 17.34 3.07 7.95
C PRO A 43 17.40 3.89 6.66
N LEU A 44 17.13 5.21 6.68
CA LEU A 44 16.90 6.01 5.47
C LEU A 44 18.01 5.85 4.42
N TRP A 45 19.27 6.01 4.83
CA TRP A 45 20.41 5.93 3.92
C TRP A 45 20.70 4.49 3.47
N SER A 46 20.51 3.51 4.35
CA SER A 46 20.63 2.10 3.96
C SER A 46 19.62 1.69 2.89
N VAL A 47 18.38 2.21 2.97
CA VAL A 47 17.34 1.98 1.96
C VAL A 47 17.66 2.73 0.67
N PHE A 48 18.15 3.97 0.78
CA PHE A 48 18.60 4.74 -0.38
C PHE A 48 19.68 3.99 -1.17
N ASP A 49 20.73 3.52 -0.50
CA ASP A 49 21.83 2.80 -1.14
C ASP A 49 21.36 1.52 -1.82
N LYS A 50 20.49 0.73 -1.17
CA LYS A 50 19.87 -0.47 -1.79
C LYS A 50 19.10 -0.13 -3.07
N VAL A 51 18.32 0.95 -3.06
CA VAL A 51 17.55 1.39 -4.25
C VAL A 51 18.49 1.81 -5.37
N ILE A 52 19.52 2.61 -5.07
CA ILE A 52 20.51 3.05 -6.07
C ILE A 52 21.24 1.84 -6.68
N LEU A 53 21.69 0.91 -5.83
CA LEU A 53 22.40 -0.30 -6.27
C LEU A 53 21.52 -1.15 -7.19
N LEU A 54 20.26 -1.40 -6.80
CA LEU A 54 19.32 -2.16 -7.62
C LEU A 54 19.11 -1.49 -8.99
N LEU A 55 18.78 -0.20 -9.01
CA LEU A 55 18.46 0.50 -10.24
C LEU A 55 19.65 0.59 -11.21
N ASN A 56 20.86 0.80 -10.68
CA ASN A 56 22.08 0.81 -11.48
C ASN A 56 22.41 -0.59 -12.04
N ASP A 57 22.24 -1.65 -11.23
CA ASP A 57 22.41 -3.03 -11.70
C ASP A 57 21.45 -3.34 -12.86
N LEU A 58 20.17 -3.04 -12.68
CA LEU A 58 19.15 -3.23 -13.73
C LEU A 58 19.46 -2.45 -15.00
N ARG A 59 19.98 -1.22 -14.88
CA ARG A 59 20.37 -0.41 -16.03
C ARG A 59 21.58 -0.99 -16.76
N SER A 60 22.62 -1.40 -16.02
CA SER A 60 23.85 -1.97 -16.59
C SER A 60 23.58 -3.25 -17.38
N LYS A 61 22.65 -4.09 -16.89
CA LYS A 61 22.18 -5.31 -17.53
C LYS A 61 21.14 -5.07 -18.63
N LYS A 62 20.81 -3.81 -18.92
CA LYS A 62 19.83 -3.38 -19.94
C LYS A 62 18.40 -3.92 -19.70
N TYR A 63 18.04 -4.24 -18.46
CA TYR A 63 16.67 -4.61 -18.10
C TYR A 63 15.72 -3.42 -18.07
N ILE A 64 16.26 -2.21 -17.86
CA ILE A 64 15.50 -0.96 -17.88
C ILE A 64 16.16 0.08 -18.79
N LEU A 65 15.33 0.93 -19.39
CA LEU A 65 15.71 2.06 -20.24
C LEU A 65 16.10 3.27 -19.38
N SER A 66 16.82 4.23 -19.98
CA SER A 66 17.27 5.45 -19.27
C SER A 66 16.09 6.22 -18.68
N TRP A 67 15.02 6.41 -19.47
CA TRP A 67 13.87 7.14 -18.99
C TRP A 67 13.13 6.42 -17.85
N GLN A 68 13.19 5.08 -17.78
CA GLN A 68 12.61 4.30 -16.68
C GLN A 68 13.45 4.49 -15.41
N LEU A 69 14.79 4.46 -15.56
CA LEU A 69 15.72 4.79 -14.48
C LEU A 69 15.42 6.20 -13.93
N ASP A 70 15.33 7.20 -14.80
CA ASP A 70 15.11 8.60 -14.39
C ASP A 70 13.79 8.81 -13.63
N LYS A 71 12.75 8.02 -13.93
CA LYS A 71 11.47 8.06 -13.21
C LYS A 71 11.53 7.39 -11.84
N MET A 72 12.37 6.37 -11.67
CA MET A 72 12.49 5.60 -10.44
C MET A 72 13.57 6.12 -9.49
N MET A 73 14.58 6.81 -10.01
CA MET A 73 15.76 7.24 -9.26
C MET A 73 15.38 8.23 -8.14
N PRO A 74 15.69 7.94 -6.87
CA PRO A 74 15.45 8.87 -5.79
C PRO A 74 16.41 10.06 -5.86
N LYS A 75 15.92 11.23 -5.47
CA LYS A 75 16.71 12.47 -5.40
C LYS A 75 17.19 12.69 -3.96
N ARG A 76 18.49 12.63 -3.74
CA ARG A 76 19.13 12.67 -2.41
C ARG A 76 18.67 13.86 -1.56
N GLU A 77 18.46 15.01 -2.17
CA GLU A 77 18.03 16.24 -1.51
C GLU A 77 16.55 16.26 -1.12
N LYS A 78 15.74 15.31 -1.62
CA LYS A 78 14.30 15.25 -1.38
C LYS A 78 13.88 14.08 -0.51
N ILE A 79 14.75 13.10 -0.28
CA ILE A 79 14.34 11.89 0.46
C ILE A 79 14.13 12.19 1.93
N GLN A 80 13.08 11.60 2.49
CA GLN A 80 12.77 11.66 3.91
C GLN A 80 12.18 10.33 4.36
N LEU A 81 12.44 9.98 5.61
CA LEU A 81 11.86 8.79 6.21
C LEU A 81 10.36 8.99 6.38
N ALA A 82 9.58 7.97 6.04
CA ALA A 82 8.14 7.99 6.26
C ALA A 82 7.82 8.11 7.75
N TYR A 83 6.60 8.52 8.09
CA TYR A 83 6.13 8.51 9.48
C TYR A 83 4.81 7.75 9.59
N LEU A 84 4.67 6.97 10.65
CA LEU A 84 3.43 6.31 11.01
C LEU A 84 2.66 7.21 11.96
N TYR A 85 1.37 7.34 11.71
CA TYR A 85 0.42 7.95 12.63
C TYR A 85 -0.91 7.20 12.58
N PHE A 86 -1.77 7.48 13.54
CA PHE A 86 -3.05 6.82 13.65
C PHE A 86 -4.21 7.81 13.55
N ILE A 87 -5.24 7.45 12.79
CA ILE A 87 -6.48 8.23 12.68
C ILE A 87 -7.65 7.49 13.34
N PRO A 88 -8.50 8.18 14.12
CA PRO A 88 -9.66 7.58 14.77
C PRO A 88 -10.78 7.25 13.79
N LYS A 89 -11.47 6.11 14.02
CA LYS A 89 -12.67 5.68 13.30
C LYS A 89 -13.92 5.86 14.19
N PRO A 90 -14.49 7.08 14.30
CA PRO A 90 -15.63 7.34 15.19
C PRO A 90 -16.89 6.58 14.80
N HIS A 91 -17.01 6.17 13.54
CA HIS A 91 -18.10 5.35 13.02
C HIS A 91 -18.03 3.86 13.44
N LYS A 92 -17.00 3.44 14.19
CA LYS A 92 -16.88 2.08 14.75
C LYS A 92 -16.91 2.14 16.29
N ALA A 93 -17.53 1.13 16.91
CA ALA A 93 -17.61 1.01 18.36
C ALA A 93 -16.23 1.05 19.01
N GLY A 94 -16.08 1.82 20.09
CA GLY A 94 -14.81 2.03 20.79
C GLY A 94 -13.82 2.98 20.09
N THR A 95 -14.19 3.55 18.94
CA THR A 95 -13.35 4.46 18.16
C THR A 95 -11.93 3.91 17.94
N PRO A 96 -11.81 2.76 17.25
CA PRO A 96 -10.51 2.16 16.97
C PRO A 96 -9.68 3.05 16.06
N LEU A 97 -8.38 2.82 16.04
CA LEU A 97 -7.43 3.56 15.23
C LEU A 97 -7.12 2.86 13.91
N ARG A 98 -6.87 3.63 12.85
CA ARG A 98 -6.29 3.16 11.58
C ARG A 98 -4.83 3.61 11.50
N PRO A 99 -3.86 2.73 11.25
CA PRO A 99 -2.49 3.14 10.94
C PRO A 99 -2.44 3.79 9.55
N ILE A 100 -1.68 4.87 9.43
CA ILE A 100 -1.35 5.53 8.16
C ILE A 100 0.16 5.74 8.12
N VAL A 101 0.80 5.19 7.10
CA VAL A 101 2.22 5.44 6.81
C VAL A 101 2.29 6.51 5.72
N SER A 102 2.81 7.69 6.06
CA SER A 102 2.99 8.77 5.08
C SER A 102 4.38 8.66 4.44
N SER A 103 4.45 8.13 3.22
CA SER A 103 5.69 7.74 2.53
C SER A 103 5.98 8.55 1.25
N MET A 104 5.60 9.83 1.22
CA MET A 104 5.63 10.67 0.00
C MET A 104 7.03 10.91 -0.60
N SER A 105 8.09 10.74 0.20
CA SER A 105 9.47 11.07 -0.17
C SER A 105 10.45 9.94 0.19
N MET A 106 9.98 8.70 0.28
CA MET A 106 10.85 7.55 0.52
C MET A 106 11.73 7.25 -0.70
N PRO A 107 12.91 6.61 -0.53
CA PRO A 107 13.73 6.20 -1.67
C PRO A 107 12.98 5.25 -2.63
N THR A 108 12.03 4.46 -2.14
CA THR A 108 11.21 3.52 -2.91
C THR A 108 10.02 4.18 -3.63
N THR A 109 9.67 5.44 -3.33
CA THR A 109 8.47 6.10 -3.88
C THR A 109 8.51 6.21 -5.41
N GLY A 110 9.68 6.44 -6.01
CA GLY A 110 9.84 6.48 -7.46
C GLY A 110 9.52 5.14 -8.12
N ILE A 111 10.01 4.05 -7.53
CA ILE A 111 9.73 2.68 -7.97
C ILE A 111 8.24 2.36 -7.82
N SER A 112 7.64 2.65 -6.65
CA SER A 112 6.23 2.41 -6.39
C SER A 112 5.32 3.11 -7.41
N LYS A 113 5.53 4.40 -7.65
CA LYS A 113 4.78 5.17 -8.67
C LYS A 113 4.99 4.65 -10.09
N PHE A 114 6.18 4.16 -10.39
CA PHE A 114 6.47 3.59 -11.71
C PHE A 114 5.74 2.25 -11.90
N LEU A 115 5.77 1.37 -10.89
CA LEU A 115 5.05 0.10 -10.90
C LEU A 115 3.54 0.30 -11.00
N ASP A 116 2.96 1.24 -10.26
CA ASP A 116 1.54 1.58 -10.37
C ASP A 116 1.18 1.95 -11.82
N LYS A 117 1.91 2.87 -12.44
CA LYS A 117 1.70 3.25 -13.85
C LYS A 117 1.91 2.11 -14.84
N LEU A 118 2.79 1.17 -14.51
CA LEU A 118 3.11 0.02 -15.35
C LEU A 118 2.01 -1.04 -15.30
N ILE A 119 1.49 -1.33 -14.11
CA ILE A 119 0.57 -2.45 -13.84
C ILE A 119 -0.89 -2.02 -13.90
N ARG A 120 -1.23 -0.78 -13.51
CA ARG A 120 -2.61 -0.29 -13.45
C ARG A 120 -3.40 -0.51 -14.75
N PRO A 121 -2.88 -0.20 -15.95
CA PRO A 121 -3.61 -0.45 -17.19
C PRO A 121 -3.89 -1.94 -17.45
N ILE A 122 -3.01 -2.84 -16.97
CA ILE A 122 -3.20 -4.28 -17.10
C ILE A 122 -4.29 -4.74 -16.13
N PHE A 123 -4.24 -4.26 -14.88
CA PHE A 123 -5.28 -4.51 -13.89
C PHE A 123 -6.65 -4.03 -14.41
N ASP A 124 -6.74 -2.79 -14.89
CA ASP A 124 -7.99 -2.24 -15.42
C ASP A 124 -8.47 -2.98 -16.67
N LYS A 125 -7.58 -3.53 -17.49
CA LYS A 125 -7.98 -4.34 -18.66
C LYS A 125 -8.61 -5.68 -18.24
N HIS A 126 -8.04 -6.36 -17.25
CA HIS A 126 -8.38 -7.75 -16.94
C HIS A 126 -9.30 -7.92 -15.72
N ALA A 127 -9.22 -7.03 -14.73
CA ALA A 127 -9.98 -7.12 -13.47
C ALA A 127 -11.14 -6.11 -13.38
N ARG A 128 -11.30 -5.20 -14.35
CA ARG A 128 -12.37 -4.19 -14.30
C ARG A 128 -13.76 -4.81 -14.26
N SER A 129 -14.01 -5.92 -14.95
CA SER A 129 -15.32 -6.58 -14.95
C SER A 129 -15.77 -7.01 -13.55
N THR A 130 -14.84 -7.39 -12.68
CA THR A 130 -15.10 -7.86 -11.31
C THR A 130 -14.83 -6.79 -10.23
N THR A 131 -14.24 -5.65 -10.60
CA THR A 131 -13.87 -4.59 -9.66
C THR A 131 -14.84 -3.40 -9.72
N ILE A 132 -15.40 -3.06 -8.55
CA ILE A 132 -16.18 -1.83 -8.33
C ILE A 132 -15.21 -0.71 -7.97
N ILE A 133 -15.22 0.39 -8.72
CA ILE A 133 -14.27 1.50 -8.52
C ILE A 133 -14.77 2.56 -7.53
N ASP A 134 -16.09 2.80 -7.48
CA ASP A 134 -16.73 3.76 -6.59
C ASP A 134 -18.24 3.48 -6.47
N GLY A 135 -18.95 4.33 -5.70
CA GLY A 135 -20.39 4.20 -5.49
C GLY A 135 -21.23 4.45 -6.74
N VAL A 136 -20.77 5.28 -7.68
CA VAL A 136 -21.49 5.57 -8.93
C VAL A 136 -21.41 4.37 -9.87
N ASP A 137 -20.22 3.76 -9.99
CA ASP A 137 -20.01 2.51 -10.73
C ASP A 137 -20.84 1.36 -10.14
N LEU A 138 -20.96 1.27 -8.82
CA LEU A 138 -21.81 0.28 -8.17
C LEU A 138 -23.28 0.45 -8.58
N ILE A 139 -23.80 1.67 -8.53
CA ILE A 139 -25.21 1.95 -8.88
C ILE A 139 -25.47 1.56 -10.34
N HIS A 140 -24.64 2.04 -11.28
CA HIS A 140 -24.80 1.69 -12.70
C HIS A 140 -24.75 0.17 -12.96
N ARG A 141 -23.89 -0.56 -12.23
CA ARG A 141 -23.82 -2.02 -12.35
C ARG A 141 -25.05 -2.72 -11.79
N LEU A 142 -25.61 -2.24 -10.68
CA LEU A 142 -26.84 -2.79 -10.11
C LEU A 142 -28.05 -2.50 -11.01
N GLU A 143 -28.12 -1.33 -11.63
CA GLU A 143 -29.15 -0.98 -12.62
C GLU A 143 -29.05 -1.86 -13.85
N ALA A 144 -27.84 -2.10 -14.37
CA ALA A 144 -27.62 -3.02 -15.48
C ALA A 144 -27.98 -4.46 -15.09
N TYR A 145 -27.60 -4.90 -13.88
CA TYR A 145 -27.94 -6.22 -13.35
C TYR A 145 -29.47 -6.42 -13.24
N THR A 146 -30.18 -5.36 -12.86
CA THR A 146 -31.64 -5.33 -12.79
C THR A 146 -32.28 -5.35 -14.17
N THR A 147 -31.83 -4.46 -15.07
CA THR A 147 -32.33 -4.35 -16.46
C THR A 147 -32.15 -5.65 -17.24
N ASN A 148 -31.06 -6.37 -16.99
CA ASN A 148 -30.79 -7.67 -17.61
C ASN A 148 -31.59 -8.83 -16.97
N GLY A 149 -32.46 -8.56 -15.99
CA GLY A 149 -33.30 -9.58 -15.34
C GLY A 149 -32.55 -10.51 -14.38
N TYR A 150 -31.33 -10.17 -13.97
CA TYR A 150 -30.54 -10.98 -13.04
C TYR A 150 -30.94 -10.78 -11.58
N LEU A 151 -31.55 -9.64 -11.24
CA LEU A 151 -32.13 -9.39 -9.92
C LEU A 151 -33.48 -10.10 -9.79
N LYS A 152 -33.51 -11.20 -9.05
CA LYS A 152 -34.70 -12.04 -8.82
C LYS A 152 -35.15 -11.93 -7.36
N PRO A 153 -36.40 -12.29 -7.02
CA PRO A 153 -36.85 -12.33 -5.62
C PRO A 153 -36.01 -13.24 -4.69
N LYS A 154 -35.27 -14.19 -5.26
CA LYS A 154 -34.36 -15.10 -4.53
C LYS A 154 -32.89 -14.68 -4.59
N THR A 155 -32.58 -13.48 -5.09
CA THR A 155 -31.21 -12.96 -5.11
C THR A 155 -30.83 -12.48 -3.72
N TYR A 156 -29.73 -13.00 -3.19
CA TYR A 156 -29.17 -12.58 -1.92
C TYR A 156 -27.96 -11.68 -2.14
N PHE A 157 -27.86 -10.63 -1.34
CA PHE A 157 -26.66 -9.79 -1.26
C PHE A 157 -25.81 -10.27 -0.09
N CYS A 158 -24.56 -10.56 -0.36
CA CYS A 158 -23.58 -10.94 0.64
C CYS A 158 -22.45 -9.92 0.65
N THR A 159 -22.00 -9.52 1.84
CA THR A 159 -20.86 -8.63 2.02
C THR A 159 -19.80 -9.31 2.88
N PHE A 160 -18.54 -9.13 2.49
CA PHE A 160 -17.37 -9.60 3.23
C PHE A 160 -16.48 -8.39 3.50
N ASP A 161 -16.00 -8.24 4.75
CA ASP A 161 -15.09 -7.16 5.15
C ASP A 161 -13.74 -7.77 5.54
N ILE A 162 -12.66 -7.35 4.86
CA ILE A 162 -11.30 -7.75 5.22
C ILE A 162 -10.79 -6.80 6.30
N THR A 163 -10.55 -7.34 7.50
CA THR A 163 -10.01 -6.57 8.61
C THR A 163 -8.51 -6.34 8.43
N ASP A 164 -8.04 -5.10 8.69
CA ASP A 164 -6.61 -4.77 8.80
C ASP A 164 -5.77 -5.14 7.57
N LEU A 165 -6.34 -5.09 6.36
CA LEU A 165 -5.70 -5.47 5.09
C LEU A 165 -4.23 -4.98 4.97
N TYR A 166 -3.98 -3.69 5.20
CA TYR A 166 -2.66 -3.08 5.07
C TYR A 166 -1.59 -3.64 6.00
N THR A 167 -1.96 -4.32 7.08
CA THR A 167 -1.04 -4.91 8.08
C THR A 167 -1.11 -6.43 8.15
N MET A 168 -1.96 -7.05 7.33
CA MET A 168 -2.20 -8.50 7.35
C MET A 168 -1.90 -9.19 6.01
N LEU A 169 -1.54 -8.46 4.94
CA LEU A 169 -1.17 -9.07 3.67
C LEU A 169 0.19 -9.80 3.76
N PRO A 170 0.27 -11.12 3.49
CA PRO A 170 1.54 -11.82 3.41
C PRO A 170 2.38 -11.31 2.23
N GLN A 171 3.61 -10.87 2.51
CA GLN A 171 4.37 -10.08 1.53
C GLN A 171 4.89 -10.90 0.34
N GLU A 172 5.38 -12.12 0.56
CA GLU A 172 5.90 -12.96 -0.52
C GLU A 172 4.76 -13.45 -1.41
N GLU A 173 3.67 -13.89 -0.80
CA GLU A 173 2.47 -14.36 -1.48
C GLU A 173 1.85 -13.23 -2.31
N SER A 174 1.86 -11.99 -1.81
CA SER A 174 1.41 -10.83 -2.59
C SER A 174 2.26 -10.58 -3.84
N LEU A 175 3.58 -10.81 -3.75
CA LEU A 175 4.48 -10.70 -4.91
C LEU A 175 4.25 -11.83 -5.90
N ASP A 176 4.02 -13.04 -5.40
CA ASP A 176 3.78 -14.21 -6.25
C ASP A 176 2.43 -14.08 -6.98
N ILE A 177 1.37 -13.62 -6.29
CA ILE A 177 0.07 -13.29 -6.91
C ILE A 177 0.22 -12.26 -8.04
N LEU A 178 1.05 -11.23 -7.86
CA LEU A 178 1.31 -10.25 -8.92
C LEU A 178 1.92 -10.91 -10.17
N ILE A 179 2.87 -11.84 -9.97
CA ILE A 179 3.52 -12.53 -11.08
C ILE A 179 2.60 -13.54 -11.73
N GLU A 180 1.85 -14.31 -10.94
CA GLU A 180 0.81 -15.22 -11.43
C GLU A 180 -0.22 -14.48 -12.27
N PHE A 181 -0.70 -13.32 -11.81
CA PHE A 181 -1.64 -12.48 -12.56
C PHE A 181 -1.08 -12.06 -13.93
N LEU A 182 0.20 -11.67 -14.00
CA LEU A 182 0.84 -11.30 -15.25
C LEU A 182 1.00 -12.52 -16.19
N VAL A 183 1.42 -13.66 -15.65
CA VAL A 183 1.60 -14.91 -16.42
C VAL A 183 0.26 -15.43 -16.96
N GLN A 184 -0.80 -15.42 -16.15
CA GLN A 184 -2.15 -15.83 -16.53
C GLN A 184 -2.76 -14.99 -17.66
N HIS A 185 -2.20 -13.80 -17.91
CA HIS A 185 -2.60 -12.90 -18.98
C HIS A 185 -1.52 -12.73 -20.06
N ASP A 186 -0.65 -13.75 -20.20
CA ASP A 186 0.36 -13.86 -21.25
C ASP A 186 1.43 -12.75 -21.25
N TYR A 187 1.64 -12.09 -20.11
CA TYR A 187 2.73 -11.11 -19.97
C TYR A 187 4.02 -11.79 -19.54
N GLN A 188 5.00 -11.80 -20.44
CA GLN A 188 6.40 -12.14 -20.12
C GLN A 188 7.26 -10.89 -19.85
N LYS A 189 6.82 -9.74 -20.37
CA LYS A 189 7.42 -8.42 -20.15
C LYS A 189 6.33 -7.34 -20.18
N VAL A 190 6.52 -6.24 -19.46
CA VAL A 190 5.68 -5.04 -19.53
C VAL A 190 6.56 -3.83 -19.81
N GLN A 191 6.28 -3.11 -20.90
CA GLN A 191 7.11 -1.98 -21.37
C GLN A 191 8.61 -2.30 -21.38
N ASN A 192 8.98 -3.44 -21.98
CA ASN A 192 10.35 -3.98 -22.05
C ASN A 192 10.96 -4.46 -20.74
N ILE A 193 10.24 -4.41 -19.61
CA ILE A 193 10.72 -4.91 -18.32
C ILE A 193 10.24 -6.36 -18.13
N PRO A 194 11.15 -7.33 -17.98
CA PRO A 194 10.78 -8.71 -17.65
C PRO A 194 10.03 -8.83 -16.32
N ILE A 195 9.10 -9.78 -16.22
CA ILE A 195 8.27 -9.98 -15.02
C ILE A 195 9.11 -10.29 -13.76
N ASP A 196 10.26 -10.95 -13.87
CA ASP A 196 11.16 -11.18 -12.73
C ASP A 196 11.77 -9.87 -12.22
N ILE A 197 12.00 -8.91 -13.11
CA ILE A 197 12.46 -7.56 -12.75
C ILE A 197 11.32 -6.76 -12.12
N ILE A 198 10.09 -6.90 -12.61
CA ILE A 198 8.90 -6.34 -11.95
C ILE A 198 8.78 -6.89 -10.52
N ARG A 199 8.97 -8.21 -10.32
CA ARG A 199 8.99 -8.82 -8.98
C ARG A 199 10.07 -8.21 -8.10
N LYS A 200 11.31 -8.03 -8.60
CA LYS A 200 12.43 -7.41 -7.85
C LYS A 200 12.14 -5.97 -7.45
N LEU A 201 11.55 -5.18 -8.35
CA LEU A 201 11.13 -3.81 -8.08
C LEU A 201 10.00 -3.76 -7.03
N ALA A 202 9.02 -4.65 -7.12
CA ALA A 202 7.94 -4.74 -6.12
C ALA A 202 8.47 -5.21 -4.75
N LEU A 203 9.41 -6.16 -4.76
CA LEU A 203 10.06 -6.69 -3.56
C LEU A 203 10.76 -5.60 -2.76
N ILE A 204 11.56 -4.74 -3.41
CA ILE A 204 12.25 -3.66 -2.68
C ILE A 204 11.24 -2.64 -2.10
N VAL A 205 10.13 -2.37 -2.81
CA VAL A 205 9.08 -1.47 -2.31
C VAL A 205 8.43 -2.03 -1.04
N ILE A 206 8.06 -3.31 -1.03
CA ILE A 206 7.36 -3.91 0.11
C ILE A 206 8.30 -4.22 1.28
N LYS A 207 9.55 -4.64 1.02
CA LYS A 207 10.51 -5.01 2.06
C LYS A 207 11.18 -3.82 2.72
N GLU A 208 11.43 -2.74 1.98
CA GLU A 208 12.05 -1.52 2.51
C GLU A 208 11.00 -0.47 2.90
N ASN A 209 9.82 -0.91 3.33
CA ASN A 209 8.82 -0.06 3.95
C ASN A 209 9.21 0.21 5.41
N VAL A 210 9.87 1.35 5.62
CA VAL A 210 10.41 1.80 6.90
C VAL A 210 9.91 3.19 7.25
N PHE A 211 9.70 3.45 8.54
CA PHE A 211 9.13 4.70 9.03
C PHE A 211 9.54 5.03 10.46
N VAL A 212 9.32 6.28 10.86
CA VAL A 212 9.43 6.76 12.24
C VAL A 212 8.07 6.68 12.92
N TYR A 213 8.07 6.24 14.18
CA TYR A 213 6.94 6.37 15.10
C TYR A 213 7.45 6.62 16.51
N GLU A 214 6.93 7.63 17.20
CA GLU A 214 7.36 7.99 18.58
C GLU A 214 8.90 8.04 18.74
N LYS A 215 9.57 8.72 17.80
CA LYS A 215 11.04 8.89 17.72
C LYS A 215 11.85 7.59 17.54
N LYS A 216 11.19 6.46 17.35
CA LYS A 216 11.81 5.17 17.05
C LYS A 216 11.63 4.81 15.57
N PHE A 217 12.49 3.93 15.08
CA PHE A 217 12.50 3.47 13.69
C PHE A 217 11.87 2.09 13.59
N TYR A 218 11.07 1.86 12.57
CA TYR A 218 10.40 0.59 12.35
C TYR A 218 10.46 0.15 10.90
N ARG A 219 10.33 -1.17 10.70
CA ARG A 219 10.08 -1.80 9.40
C ARG A 219 8.76 -2.56 9.44
N GLN A 220 7.98 -2.44 8.37
CA GLN A 220 6.82 -3.30 8.17
C GLN A 220 7.23 -4.66 7.59
N VAL A 221 6.93 -5.73 8.32
CA VAL A 221 7.28 -7.12 7.97
C VAL A 221 6.08 -7.92 7.48
N ILE A 222 4.86 -7.48 7.79
CA ILE A 222 3.61 -8.05 7.28
C ILE A 222 2.75 -6.90 6.77
N GLY A 223 2.06 -7.13 5.68
CA GLY A 223 1.30 -6.12 4.98
C GLY A 223 2.15 -5.30 4.03
N GLY A 224 1.54 -4.25 3.48
CA GLY A 224 2.18 -3.28 2.60
C GLY A 224 1.37 -1.99 2.63
N ALA A 225 2.07 -0.86 2.61
CA ALA A 225 1.50 0.47 2.57
C ALA A 225 2.20 1.31 1.51
#